data_AF-A0A6L3W4X2-F1
#
_entry.id   AF-A0A6L3W4X2-F1
#
_cell.length_a   1.000
_cell.length_b   1.000
_cell.length_c   1.000
_cell.angle_alpha   90.00
_cell.angle_beta   90.00
_cell.angle_gamma   90.00
#
_symmetry.space_group_name_H-M   'P 1'
#
loop_
_entity.id
_entity.type
_entity.pdbx_description
1 polymer ?
#
loop_
_entity_poly.entity_id
_entity_poly.type
_entity_poly.pdbx_seq_one_letter_code
_entity_poly.pdbx_strand_id
1 'polypeptide(L)'
;MTDHETPADERTELLAGELFDRARALAQHIQDSPGLMRPEAVRTITGNLTQVAFRLAQIAEELDAFLNRELDAGRLGHHRGDDPVPTVLKAHDALARATEQSMDLGVSFRRASRTLDVIHGTEDAASAQQKAVDGQSPADQRAEARTTEIESASKDFPHPIGDVLSSTPTPPTPAEHRPSLKPPPPRREM
;
A
#
# COMPACT_ATOMS: atom_id res chain seq x y z
N MET A 1 19.79 -8.83 -38.07
CA MET A 1 18.69 -7.91 -37.70
C MET A 1 18.50 -8.06 -36.20
N THR A 2 19.54 -7.71 -35.42
CA THR A 2 19.80 -8.28 -34.07
C THR A 2 20.73 -7.36 -33.24
N ASP A 3 20.62 -6.04 -33.38
CA ASP A 3 21.44 -5.08 -32.59
C ASP A 3 20.59 -4.25 -31.60
N HIS A 4 19.27 -4.48 -31.54
CA HIS A 4 18.35 -3.67 -30.72
C HIS A 4 17.77 -4.42 -29.51
N GLU A 5 17.86 -5.75 -29.46
CA GLU A 5 17.38 -6.56 -28.33
C GLU A 5 18.41 -6.61 -27.20
N THR A 6 19.70 -6.80 -27.52
CA THR A 6 20.79 -6.80 -26.52
C THR A 6 20.84 -5.53 -25.65
N PRO A 7 20.69 -4.31 -26.20
CA PRO A 7 20.66 -3.10 -25.37
C PRO A 7 19.41 -3.00 -24.46
N ALA A 8 18.31 -3.68 -24.80
CA ALA A 8 17.08 -3.69 -24.00
C ALA A 8 17.19 -4.67 -22.83
N ASP A 9 17.80 -5.84 -23.06
CA ASP A 9 18.05 -6.83 -22.01
C ASP A 9 19.07 -6.32 -20.99
N GLU A 10 20.19 -5.76 -21.46
CA GLU A 10 21.21 -5.12 -20.60
C GLU A 10 20.59 -4.03 -19.73
N ARG A 11 19.69 -3.22 -20.30
CA ARG A 11 18.98 -2.18 -19.54
C ARG A 11 18.06 -2.77 -18.47
N THR A 12 17.38 -3.87 -18.77
CA THR A 12 16.48 -4.55 -17.83
C THR A 12 17.26 -5.17 -16.67
N GLU A 13 18.39 -5.80 -16.97
CA GLU A 13 19.31 -6.33 -15.96
C GLU A 13 19.88 -5.22 -15.05
N LEU A 14 20.29 -4.09 -15.63
CA LEU A 14 20.74 -2.92 -14.86
C LEU A 14 19.64 -2.41 -13.91
N LEU A 15 18.39 -2.30 -14.38
CA LEU A 15 17.27 -1.87 -13.54
C LEU A 15 17.00 -2.85 -12.39
N ALA A 16 17.12 -4.15 -12.63
CA ALA A 16 17.00 -5.17 -11.59
C ALA A 16 18.11 -5.04 -10.53
N GLY A 17 19.35 -4.79 -10.96
CA GLY A 17 20.48 -4.49 -10.07
C GLY A 17 20.26 -3.23 -9.23
N GLU A 18 19.81 -2.14 -9.85
CA GLU A 18 19.48 -0.91 -9.14
C GLU A 18 18.37 -1.10 -8.10
N LEU A 19 17.35 -1.90 -8.40
CA LEU A 19 16.29 -2.22 -7.44
C LEU A 19 16.87 -2.91 -6.19
N PHE A 20 17.74 -3.90 -6.39
CA PHE A 20 18.42 -4.58 -5.29
C PHE A 20 19.27 -3.62 -4.45
N ASP A 21 20.09 -2.79 -5.09
CA ASP A 21 20.96 -1.87 -4.38
C ASP A 21 20.19 -0.80 -3.61
N ARG A 22 19.08 -0.28 -4.17
CA ARG A 22 18.22 0.68 -3.47
C ARG A 22 17.51 0.05 -2.28
N ALA A 23 17.03 -1.20 -2.41
CA ALA A 23 16.43 -1.92 -1.30
C ALA A 23 17.45 -2.15 -0.17
N ARG A 24 18.69 -2.52 -0.52
CA ARG A 24 19.80 -2.67 0.43
C ARG A 24 20.16 -1.35 1.10
N ALA A 25 20.29 -0.27 0.35
CA ALA A 25 20.59 1.06 0.88
C ALA A 25 19.49 1.55 1.83
N LEU A 26 18.22 1.33 1.50
CA LEU A 26 17.09 1.65 2.37
C LEU A 26 17.16 0.85 3.68
N ALA A 27 17.42 -0.45 3.61
CA ALA A 27 17.55 -1.30 4.79
C ALA A 27 18.72 -0.85 5.70
N GLN A 28 19.86 -0.52 5.11
CA GLN A 28 21.02 -0.01 5.84
C GLN A 28 20.71 1.31 6.53
N HIS A 29 20.08 2.26 5.82
CA HIS A 29 19.75 3.56 6.37
C HIS A 29 18.74 3.50 7.52
N ILE A 30 17.82 2.53 7.49
CA ILE A 30 16.89 2.26 8.59
C ILE A 30 17.63 1.73 9.83
N GLN A 31 18.72 0.97 9.65
CA GLN A 31 19.53 0.38 10.73
C GLN A 31 20.55 1.35 11.32
N ASP A 32 21.09 2.27 10.51
CA ASP A 32 22.12 3.23 10.93
C ASP A 32 21.54 4.31 11.86
N SER A 33 22.35 4.84 12.79
CA SER A 33 21.92 5.92 13.70
C SER A 33 21.99 7.30 13.01
N PRO A 34 20.97 8.17 13.15
CA PRO A 34 19.84 8.05 14.06
C PRO A 34 18.63 7.28 13.48
N GLY A 35 18.71 6.84 12.22
CA GLY A 35 17.73 5.96 11.58
C GLY A 35 16.38 6.61 11.33
N LEU A 36 15.30 5.84 11.52
CA LEU A 36 13.93 6.32 11.44
C LEU A 36 13.59 7.26 12.61
N MET A 37 13.53 8.56 12.31
CA MET A 37 13.29 9.60 13.32
C MET A 37 11.82 10.04 13.46
N ARG A 38 10.98 9.71 12.47
CA ARG A 38 9.61 10.25 12.37
C ARG A 38 8.59 9.15 12.02
N PRO A 39 7.44 9.07 12.71
CA PRO A 39 6.36 8.13 12.35
C PRO A 39 5.88 8.28 10.90
N GLU A 40 5.87 9.51 10.36
CA GLU A 40 5.46 9.80 8.99
C GLU A 40 6.38 9.11 7.96
N ALA A 41 7.66 8.94 8.28
CA ALA A 41 8.62 8.25 7.44
C ALA A 41 8.30 6.75 7.37
N VAL A 42 7.89 6.12 8.48
CA VAL A 42 7.48 4.71 8.52
C VAL A 42 6.24 4.47 7.64
N ARG A 43 5.24 5.35 7.72
CA ARG A 43 4.06 5.28 6.85
C ARG A 43 4.43 5.42 5.38
N THR A 44 5.29 6.38 5.05
CA THR A 44 5.75 6.60 3.67
C THR A 44 6.50 5.38 3.14
N ILE A 45 7.41 4.81 3.93
CA ILE A 45 8.16 3.61 3.55
C ILE A 45 7.22 2.42 3.34
N THR A 46 6.30 2.15 4.28
CA THR A 46 5.34 1.04 4.14
C THR A 46 4.40 1.22 2.94
N GLY A 47 3.97 2.45 2.64
CA GLY A 47 3.21 2.77 1.43
C GLY A 47 3.99 2.50 0.15
N ASN A 48 5.27 2.88 0.09
CA ASN A 48 6.14 2.60 -1.05
C ASN A 48 6.42 1.10 -1.21
N LEU A 49 6.70 0.39 -0.11
CA LEU A 49 6.92 -1.05 -0.12
C LEU A 49 5.67 -1.83 -0.56
N THR A 50 4.48 -1.33 -0.25
CA THR A 50 3.22 -1.86 -0.80
C THR A 50 3.22 -1.83 -2.32
N GLN A 51 3.61 -0.70 -2.92
CA GLN A 51 3.66 -0.54 -4.38
C GLN A 51 4.74 -1.43 -4.99
N VAL A 52 5.92 -1.50 -4.38
CA VAL A 52 7.02 -2.37 -4.82
C VAL A 52 6.55 -3.83 -4.84
N ALA A 53 5.89 -4.30 -3.78
CA ALA A 53 5.40 -5.67 -3.71
C ALA A 53 4.44 -6.02 -4.86
N PHE A 54 3.48 -5.14 -5.20
CA PHE A 54 2.61 -5.38 -6.35
C PHE A 54 3.36 -5.34 -7.70
N ARG A 55 4.42 -4.52 -7.82
CA ARG A 55 5.27 -4.52 -9.01
C ARG A 55 6.12 -5.80 -9.12
N LEU A 56 6.56 -6.38 -8.00
CA LEU A 56 7.26 -7.67 -8.00
C LEU A 56 6.35 -8.80 -8.50
N ALA A 57 5.07 -8.79 -8.13
CA ALA A 57 4.09 -9.73 -8.67
C ALA A 57 3.97 -9.60 -10.19
N GLN A 58 3.83 -8.37 -10.70
CA GLN A 58 3.78 -8.11 -12.13
C GLN A 58 5.07 -8.55 -12.85
N ILE A 59 6.25 -8.29 -12.28
CA ILE A 59 7.53 -8.72 -12.87
C ILE A 59 7.58 -10.24 -12.97
N ALA A 60 7.12 -10.97 -11.95
CA ALA A 60 7.08 -12.43 -11.99
C ALA A 60 6.15 -12.95 -13.10
N GLU A 61 4.98 -12.35 -13.29
CA GLU A 61 4.05 -12.66 -14.39
C GLU A 61 4.68 -12.40 -15.77
N GLU A 62 5.40 -11.30 -15.95
CA GLU A 62 6.07 -10.98 -17.22
C GLU A 62 7.22 -11.94 -17.53
N LEU A 63 8.01 -12.35 -16.51
CA LEU A 63 9.04 -13.37 -16.66
C LEU A 63 8.43 -14.73 -17.04
N ASP A 64 7.28 -15.08 -16.44
CA ASP A 64 6.54 -16.30 -16.73
C ASP A 64 6.05 -16.33 -18.19
N ALA A 65 5.45 -15.23 -18.64
CA ALA A 65 4.98 -15.05 -20.00
C ALA A 65 6.14 -15.08 -21.02
N PHE A 66 7.29 -14.51 -20.67
CA PHE A 66 8.50 -14.60 -21.49
C PHE A 66 8.96 -16.04 -21.65
N LEU A 67 9.10 -16.81 -20.56
CA LEU A 67 9.53 -18.21 -20.63
C LEU A 67 8.60 -19.07 -21.49
N ASN A 68 7.28 -18.90 -21.35
CA ASN A 68 6.30 -19.59 -22.19
C ASN A 68 6.51 -19.26 -23.68
N ARG A 69 6.65 -17.98 -24.01
CA ARG A 69 6.87 -17.53 -25.40
C ARG A 69 8.16 -18.08 -26.00
N GLU A 70 9.24 -18.09 -25.24
CA GLU A 70 10.52 -18.63 -25.69
C GLU A 70 10.48 -20.15 -25.85
N LEU A 71 9.76 -20.86 -24.97
CA LEU A 71 9.55 -22.31 -25.05
C LEU A 71 8.74 -22.67 -26.30
N ASP A 72 7.60 -22.00 -26.52
CA ASP A 72 6.72 -22.22 -27.68
C ASP A 72 7.44 -21.94 -29.01
N ALA A 73 8.35 -20.96 -29.01
CA ALA A 73 9.16 -20.65 -30.16
C ALA A 73 10.37 -21.60 -30.37
N GLY A 74 10.59 -22.56 -29.46
CA GLY A 74 11.72 -23.49 -29.51
C GLY A 74 13.08 -22.80 -29.34
N ARG A 75 13.11 -21.61 -28.71
CA ARG A 75 14.35 -20.82 -28.51
C ARG A 75 15.06 -21.17 -27.20
N LEU A 76 14.39 -21.89 -26.29
CA LEU A 76 15.00 -22.36 -25.06
C LEU A 76 15.80 -23.64 -25.27
N GLY A 77 16.98 -23.70 -24.66
CA GLY A 77 17.80 -24.90 -24.58
C GLY A 77 18.19 -25.21 -23.13
N HIS A 78 18.36 -26.47 -22.80
CA HIS A 78 18.89 -26.86 -21.49
C HIS A 78 20.41 -26.92 -21.53
N HIS A 79 21.07 -26.38 -20.50
CA HIS A 79 22.54 -26.35 -20.39
C HIS A 79 23.26 -27.72 -20.53
N ARG A 80 22.55 -28.83 -20.23
CA ARG A 80 23.06 -30.20 -20.32
C ARG A 80 22.60 -30.94 -21.59
N GLY A 81 21.83 -30.28 -22.45
CA GLY A 81 21.24 -30.88 -23.66
C GLY A 81 19.95 -31.68 -23.41
N ASP A 82 19.44 -31.72 -22.18
CA ASP A 82 18.13 -32.31 -21.88
C ASP A 82 16.98 -31.49 -22.49
N ASP A 83 15.77 -32.05 -22.47
CA ASP A 83 14.54 -31.30 -22.78
C ASP A 83 14.39 -30.13 -21.78
N PRO A 84 14.24 -28.86 -22.23
CA PRO A 84 14.03 -27.71 -21.34
C PRO A 84 12.66 -27.71 -20.66
N VAL A 85 11.65 -28.41 -21.19
CA VAL A 85 10.25 -28.35 -20.70
C VAL A 85 10.13 -28.61 -19.19
N PRO A 86 10.72 -29.67 -18.60
CA PRO A 86 10.59 -29.93 -17.16
C PRO A 86 11.23 -28.84 -16.29
N THR A 87 12.28 -28.18 -16.78
CA THR A 87 12.95 -27.09 -16.06
C THR A 87 12.12 -25.81 -16.14
N VAL A 88 11.54 -25.51 -17.31
CA VAL A 88 10.63 -24.37 -17.49
C VAL A 88 9.36 -24.53 -16.65
N LEU A 89 8.77 -25.73 -16.57
CA LEU A 89 7.64 -26.00 -15.67
C LEU A 89 7.95 -25.72 -14.20
N LYS A 90 9.15 -26.07 -13.73
CA LYS A 90 9.57 -25.74 -12.36
C LYS A 90 9.73 -24.23 -12.15
N ALA A 91 10.18 -23.51 -13.18
CA ALA A 91 10.29 -22.05 -13.14
C ALA A 91 8.89 -21.40 -13.07
N HIS A 92 7.92 -21.90 -13.85
CA HIS A 92 6.52 -21.47 -13.78
C HIS A 92 5.93 -21.63 -12.38
N ASP A 93 6.09 -22.82 -11.77
CA ASP A 93 5.62 -23.06 -10.41
C ASP A 93 6.26 -22.10 -9.38
N ALA A 94 7.53 -21.76 -9.56
CA ALA A 94 8.24 -20.83 -8.69
C ALA A 94 7.77 -19.38 -8.88
N LEU A 95 7.58 -18.94 -10.13
CA LEU A 95 7.10 -17.60 -10.48
C LEU A 95 5.64 -17.39 -10.04
N ALA A 96 4.79 -18.41 -10.17
CA ALA A 96 3.43 -18.39 -9.64
C ALA A 96 3.42 -18.16 -8.11
N ARG A 97 4.25 -18.90 -7.37
CA ARG A 97 4.40 -18.70 -5.91
C ARG A 97 4.97 -17.33 -5.57
N ALA A 98 5.95 -16.85 -6.33
CA ALA A 98 6.53 -15.52 -6.13
C ALA A 98 5.48 -14.41 -6.34
N THR A 99 4.57 -14.59 -7.30
CA THR A 99 3.43 -13.71 -7.57
C THR A 99 2.50 -13.66 -6.37
N GLU A 100 2.04 -14.82 -5.88
CA GLU A 100 1.18 -14.93 -4.69
C GLU A 100 1.82 -14.28 -3.46
N GLN A 101 3.08 -14.63 -3.17
CA GLN A 101 3.82 -14.10 -2.03
C GLN A 101 4.01 -12.58 -2.10
N SER A 102 4.24 -12.05 -3.30
CA SER A 102 4.39 -10.61 -3.52
C SER A 102 3.06 -9.87 -3.32
N MET A 103 1.94 -10.45 -3.74
CA MET A 103 0.61 -9.90 -3.45
C MET A 103 0.31 -9.89 -1.96
N ASP A 104 0.57 -10.99 -1.26
CA ASP A 104 0.40 -11.10 0.20
C ASP A 104 1.27 -10.11 0.97
N LEU A 105 2.51 -9.89 0.51
CA LEU A 105 3.40 -8.88 1.06
C LEU A 105 2.83 -7.47 0.88
N GLY A 106 2.30 -7.16 -0.31
CA GLY A 106 1.63 -5.89 -0.59
C GLY A 106 0.39 -5.67 0.29
N VAL A 107 -0.43 -6.70 0.50
CA VAL A 107 -1.58 -6.65 1.42
C VAL A 107 -1.11 -6.39 2.86
N SER A 108 -0.04 -7.05 3.29
CA SER A 108 0.54 -6.91 4.61
C SER A 108 1.07 -5.50 4.87
N PHE A 109 1.81 -4.92 3.93
CA PHE A 109 2.28 -3.54 4.03
C PHE A 109 1.14 -2.52 4.00
N ARG A 110 0.11 -2.74 3.17
CA ARG A 110 -1.08 -1.89 3.15
C ARG A 110 -1.79 -1.90 4.50
N ARG A 111 -1.92 -3.08 5.11
CA ARG A 111 -2.51 -3.23 6.45
C ARG A 111 -1.65 -2.55 7.50
N ALA A 112 -0.34 -2.72 7.46
CA ALA A 112 0.59 -2.03 8.36
C ALA A 112 0.46 -0.51 8.25
N SER A 113 0.47 0.03 7.02
CA SER A 113 0.33 1.46 6.74
C SER A 113 -0.97 2.03 7.34
N ARG A 114 -2.12 1.35 7.14
CA ARG A 114 -3.40 1.75 7.75
C ARG A 114 -3.39 1.72 9.27
N THR A 115 -2.74 0.73 9.87
CA THR A 115 -2.59 0.66 11.33
C THR A 115 -1.68 1.77 11.85
N LEU A 116 -0.68 2.19 11.08
CA LEU A 116 0.22 3.29 11.43
C LEU A 116 -0.45 4.66 11.31
N ASP A 117 -1.52 4.81 10.51
CA ASP A 117 -2.21 6.10 10.32
C ASP A 117 -2.75 6.72 11.62
N VAL A 118 -2.96 5.92 12.67
CA VAL A 118 -3.41 6.43 13.98
C VAL A 118 -2.26 6.96 14.85
N ILE A 119 -1.01 6.65 14.50
CA ILE A 119 0.18 7.01 15.27
C ILE A 119 0.73 8.34 14.76
N HIS A 120 0.73 9.35 15.62
CA HIS A 120 1.30 10.68 15.34
C HIS A 120 2.49 10.95 16.26
N GLY A 121 3.53 11.62 15.76
CA GLY A 121 4.68 12.02 16.56
C GLY A 121 4.32 13.12 17.56
N THR A 122 4.60 12.91 18.85
CA THR A 122 4.46 13.95 19.88
C THR A 122 5.74 14.77 19.99
N GLU A 123 6.10 15.52 18.95
CA GLU A 123 7.23 16.47 19.04
C GLU A 123 6.90 17.63 20.02
N ASP A 124 5.64 17.82 20.41
CA ASP A 124 5.20 18.93 21.28
C ASP A 124 5.42 18.75 22.80
N ALA A 125 5.71 17.54 23.31
CA ALA A 125 5.83 17.36 24.76
C ALA A 125 7.12 17.97 25.35
N ALA A 126 8.21 17.98 24.58
CA ALA A 126 9.49 18.57 25.00
C ALA A 126 9.53 20.10 24.77
N SER A 127 8.89 20.60 23.71
CA SER A 127 8.83 22.03 23.40
C SER A 127 7.76 22.79 24.21
N ALA A 128 6.70 22.12 24.68
CA ALA A 128 5.71 22.73 25.57
C ALA A 128 6.24 22.99 27.00
N GLN A 129 7.22 22.21 27.47
CA GLN A 129 7.83 22.44 28.80
C GLN A 129 8.88 23.55 28.80
N GLN A 130 9.56 23.83 27.67
CA GLN A 130 10.47 24.98 27.56
C GLN A 130 9.71 26.31 27.41
N LYS A 131 8.51 26.30 26.83
CA LYS A 131 7.68 27.52 26.70
C LYS A 131 6.95 27.92 27.98
N ALA A 132 6.90 27.04 28.99
CA ALA A 132 6.28 27.31 30.28
C ALA A 132 7.23 27.95 31.31
N VAL A 133 8.54 28.05 31.01
CA VAL A 133 9.54 28.61 31.94
C VAL A 133 9.85 30.10 31.67
N ASP A 134 9.59 30.61 30.47
CA ASP A 134 9.88 32.02 30.10
C ASP A 134 8.63 32.94 30.07
N GLY A 135 7.53 32.51 30.69
CA GLY A 135 6.29 33.28 30.77
C GLY A 135 6.28 34.37 31.85
N GLN A 136 7.22 35.31 31.83
CA GLN A 136 7.14 36.54 32.64
C GLN A 136 6.64 37.70 31.78
N SER A 137 5.41 38.13 32.08
CA SER A 137 4.70 39.27 31.46
C SER A 137 5.47 40.59 31.65
N PRO A 138 5.28 41.56 30.73
CA PRO A 138 4.66 42.79 31.22
C PRO A 138 3.53 43.30 30.32
N ALA A 139 2.60 43.94 31.00
CA ALA A 139 1.42 44.63 30.49
C ALA A 139 1.73 45.89 29.66
N ASP A 140 0.68 46.33 28.97
CA ASP A 140 0.44 47.65 28.39
C ASP A 140 1.19 48.07 27.13
N GLN A 141 0.52 47.87 25.99
CA GLN A 141 0.35 48.92 24.97
C GLN A 141 -0.92 48.70 24.12
N ARG A 142 -2.01 49.28 24.61
CA ARG A 142 -2.89 50.24 23.92
C ARG A 142 -3.33 49.93 22.46
N ALA A 143 -4.57 49.46 22.38
CA ALA A 143 -5.71 50.05 21.67
C ALA A 143 -5.64 50.40 20.16
N GLU A 144 -6.66 49.89 19.47
CA GLU A 144 -7.43 50.45 18.34
C GLU A 144 -7.36 49.75 16.97
N ALA A 145 -8.58 49.50 16.47
CA ALA A 145 -8.98 49.30 15.08
C ALA A 145 -8.74 47.93 14.42
N ARG A 146 -9.71 47.01 14.56
CA ARG A 146 -10.72 46.73 13.49
C ARG A 146 -11.59 45.54 13.90
N THR A 147 -12.81 45.86 14.30
CA THR A 147 -13.96 44.95 14.25
C THR A 147 -14.35 44.69 12.78
N THR A 148 -15.01 43.55 12.59
CA THR A 148 -15.79 43.08 11.41
C THR A 148 -15.03 42.69 10.15
N GLU A 149 -14.79 41.37 9.97
CA GLU A 149 -15.01 40.64 8.70
C GLU A 149 -14.85 39.12 8.91
N ILE A 150 -15.82 38.49 9.58
CA ILE A 150 -16.07 37.04 9.43
C ILE A 150 -17.58 36.87 9.26
N GLU A 151 -18.11 37.38 8.16
CA GLU A 151 -19.40 36.96 7.61
C GLU A 151 -19.24 36.89 6.09
N SER A 152 -19.06 35.68 5.55
CA SER A 152 -19.58 35.25 4.23
C SER A 152 -18.92 33.96 3.78
N ALA A 153 -19.48 32.83 4.21
CA ALA A 153 -19.44 31.55 3.47
C ALA A 153 -20.53 30.54 3.91
N SER A 154 -21.41 30.88 4.87
CA SER A 154 -22.43 29.96 5.37
C SER A 154 -23.81 30.09 4.70
N LYS A 155 -23.93 30.76 3.55
CA LYS A 155 -25.22 30.98 2.86
C LYS A 155 -25.49 30.10 1.63
N ASP A 156 -24.58 29.20 1.25
CA ASP A 156 -24.72 28.37 0.03
C ASP A 156 -24.90 26.86 0.25
N PHE A 157 -25.08 26.40 1.50
CA PHE A 157 -25.39 24.98 1.77
C PHE A 157 -26.83 24.83 2.28
N PRO A 158 -27.70 24.10 1.56
CA PRO A 158 -29.00 23.75 2.10
C PRO A 158 -28.81 22.66 3.17
N HIS A 159 -28.82 23.11 4.43
CA HIS A 159 -28.85 22.36 5.70
C HIS A 159 -27.50 21.86 6.25
N PRO A 160 -27.14 22.24 7.50
CA PRO A 160 -25.97 21.68 8.20
C PRO A 160 -26.23 20.22 8.61
N ILE A 161 -25.18 19.39 8.52
CA ILE A 161 -25.20 17.92 8.71
C ILE A 161 -25.80 17.47 10.07
N GLY A 162 -25.86 18.37 11.06
CA GLY A 162 -26.51 18.11 12.36
C GLY A 162 -28.02 17.81 12.27
N ASP A 163 -28.71 18.32 11.23
CA ASP A 163 -30.15 18.07 11.05
C ASP A 163 -30.47 16.69 10.46
N VAL A 164 -29.49 15.99 9.88
CA VAL A 164 -29.68 14.64 9.31
C VAL A 164 -29.58 13.54 10.38
N LEU A 165 -28.99 13.84 11.54
CA LEU A 165 -28.73 12.85 12.59
C LEU A 165 -29.71 12.90 13.78
N SER A 166 -30.68 13.81 13.77
CA SER A 166 -31.69 13.93 14.84
C SER A 166 -32.93 13.04 14.64
N SER A 167 -32.91 12.15 13.64
CA SER A 167 -33.96 11.13 13.47
C SER A 167 -33.71 9.97 14.44
N THR A 168 -34.46 9.96 15.52
CA THR A 168 -34.50 8.89 16.53
C THR A 168 -34.87 7.54 15.86
N PRO A 169 -34.20 6.42 16.17
CA PRO A 169 -34.57 5.13 15.58
C PRO A 169 -35.87 4.62 16.21
N THR A 170 -36.89 4.41 15.38
CA THR A 170 -38.14 3.72 15.76
C THR A 170 -37.83 2.23 16.03
N PRO A 171 -38.34 1.64 17.12
CA PRO A 171 -38.09 0.23 17.45
C PRO A 171 -38.73 -0.73 16.42
N PRO A 172 -38.19 -1.96 16.26
CA PRO A 172 -38.60 -2.88 15.20
C PRO A 172 -39.94 -3.56 15.51
N THR A 173 -40.88 -3.47 14.57
CA THR A 173 -42.12 -4.24 14.54
C THR A 173 -41.87 -5.61 13.87
N PRO A 174 -42.49 -6.72 14.33
CA PRO A 174 -42.07 -8.07 14.01
C PRO A 174 -42.64 -8.64 12.70
N ALA A 175 -41.79 -9.45 12.06
CA ALA A 175 -42.08 -10.62 11.23
C ALA A 175 -43.27 -10.58 10.24
N GLU A 176 -42.95 -10.45 8.95
CA GLU A 176 -43.70 -11.15 7.89
C GLU A 176 -42.78 -12.05 7.06
N HIS A 177 -43.28 -13.26 6.87
CA HIS A 177 -42.66 -14.45 6.33
C HIS A 177 -41.98 -14.26 4.96
N ARG A 178 -40.65 -14.48 4.92
CA ARG A 178 -40.02 -14.98 3.69
C ARG A 178 -40.23 -16.51 3.63
N PRO A 179 -40.75 -17.05 2.52
CA PRO A 179 -40.81 -18.50 2.35
C PRO A 179 -39.39 -19.08 2.32
N SER A 180 -39.16 -20.07 3.17
CA SER A 180 -37.92 -20.83 3.27
C SER A 180 -37.65 -21.56 1.95
N LEU A 181 -36.51 -21.29 1.32
CA LEU A 181 -35.98 -22.13 0.25
C LEU A 181 -35.64 -23.50 0.85
N LYS A 182 -36.41 -24.53 0.49
CA LYS A 182 -36.11 -25.92 0.82
C LYS A 182 -34.75 -26.30 0.20
N PRO A 183 -33.83 -26.94 0.95
CA PRO A 183 -32.64 -27.53 0.35
C PRO A 183 -33.00 -28.73 -0.54
N PRO A 184 -32.28 -28.96 -1.65
CA PRO A 184 -32.52 -30.09 -2.54
C PRO A 184 -32.17 -31.44 -1.87
N PRO A 185 -32.88 -32.53 -2.20
CA PRO A 185 -32.63 -33.84 -1.61
C PRO A 185 -31.30 -34.44 -2.10
N PRO A 186 -30.64 -35.29 -1.30
CA PRO A 186 -29.39 -35.94 -1.66
C PRO A 186 -29.59 -36.93 -2.82
N ARG A 187 -28.66 -36.87 -3.79
CA ARG A 187 -28.56 -37.76 -4.93
C ARG A 187 -28.27 -39.18 -4.43
N ARG A 188 -29.18 -40.13 -4.64
CA ARG A 188 -28.90 -41.55 -4.42
C ARG A 188 -27.95 -42.03 -5.53
N GLU A 189 -26.82 -42.60 -5.11
CA GLU A 189 -25.92 -43.36 -5.97
C GLU A 189 -26.60 -44.67 -6.40
N MET A 190 -26.46 -45.02 -7.67
CA MET A 190 -26.58 -46.37 -8.22
C MET A 190 -25.34 -46.64 -9.06
#